data_AF-A0A850BHD6-F1
#
_entry.id   AF-A0A850BHD6-F1
#
_cell.length_a   1.000
_cell.length_b   1.000
_cell.length_c   1.000
_cell.angle_alpha   90.00
_cell.angle_beta   90.00
_cell.angle_gamma   90.00
#
_symmetry.space_group_name_H-M   'P 1'
#
loop_
_entity.id
_entity.type
_entity.pdbx_description
1 polymer ?
#
loop_
_entity_poly.entity_id
_entity_poly.type
_entity_poly.pdbx_seq_one_letter_code
_entity_poly.pdbx_strand_id
1 'polypeptide(L)' 'MGEQLQNIVEHIRTNSRGLPSLDLARLNLRVGKPISRCAATLPDDPELVAAAWRAARAILAEPEKLHR' A
#
# COMPACT_ATOMS: atom_id res chain seq x y z
N MET A 1 14.68 9.70 3.34
CA MET A 1 13.49 9.61 4.23
C MET A 1 12.33 9.10 3.38
N GLY A 2 11.59 8.10 3.85
CA GLY A 2 10.35 7.61 3.23
C GLY A 2 10.54 6.75 1.97
N GLU A 3 11.74 6.22 1.74
CA GLU A 3 12.05 5.48 0.51
C GLU A 3 11.34 4.13 0.49
N GLN A 4 11.28 3.44 1.63
CA GLN A 4 10.64 2.13 1.70
C GLN A 4 9.13 2.25 1.58
N LEU A 5 8.54 3.24 2.25
CA LEU A 5 7.10 3.52 2.10
C LEU A 5 6.75 3.92 0.66
N GLN A 6 7.60 4.68 -0.02
CA GLN A 6 7.41 5.00 -1.44
C GLN A 6 7.50 3.77 -2.33
N ASN A 7 8.49 2.90 -2.10
CA ASN A 7 8.63 1.65 -2.83
C ASN A 7 7.39 0.76 -2.69
N ILE A 8 6.75 0.73 -1.51
CA ILE A 8 5.49 -0.02 -1.31
C ILE A 8 4.35 0.58 -2.14
N VAL A 9 4.21 1.91 -2.13
CA VAL A 9 3.18 2.59 -2.93
C VAL A 9 3.38 2.30 -4.42
N GLU A 10 4.62 2.37 -4.90
CA GLU A 10 4.94 2.10 -6.30
C GLU A 10 4.75 0.63 -6.66
N HIS A 11 5.08 -0.28 -5.73
CA HIS A 11 4.84 -1.71 -5.90
C HIS A 11 3.34 -2.01 -6.09
N ILE A 12 2.46 -1.41 -5.30
CA ILE A 12 1.00 -1.55 -5.49
C ILE A 12 0.55 -0.93 -6.82
N ARG A 13 1.05 0.26 -7.18
CA ARG A 13 0.72 0.90 -8.47
C ARG A 13 1.06 0.02 -9.67
N THR A 14 2.21 -0.63 -9.62
CA THR A 14 2.72 -1.47 -10.71
C THR A 14 2.04 -2.84 -10.78
N ASN A 15 1.69 -3.42 -9.63
CA ASN A 15 1.22 -4.82 -9.56
C ASN A 15 -0.29 -4.97 -9.31
N SER A 16 -1.01 -3.87 -9.08
CA SER A 16 -2.47 -3.87 -8.93
C SER A 16 -3.12 -4.46 -10.18
N ARG A 17 -4.02 -5.43 -9.98
CA ARG A 17 -4.78 -6.09 -11.07
C ARG A 17 -6.07 -5.35 -11.41
N GLY A 18 -6.58 -4.55 -10.47
CA GLY A 18 -7.76 -3.71 -10.65
C GLY A 18 -7.39 -2.21 -10.63
N LEU A 19 -8.10 -1.44 -9.81
CA LEU A 19 -7.89 0.00 -9.67
C LEU A 19 -6.80 0.29 -8.61
N PRO A 20 -5.62 0.79 -8.99
CA PRO A 20 -4.53 1.02 -8.04
C PRO A 20 -4.88 2.05 -6.96
N SER A 21 -5.74 3.02 -7.29
CA SER A 21 -6.23 4.03 -6.34
C SER A 21 -7.07 3.40 -5.21
N LEU A 22 -7.87 2.37 -5.51
CA LEU A 22 -8.65 1.63 -4.52
C LEU A 22 -7.73 0.80 -3.61
N ASP A 23 -6.74 0.15 -4.19
CA ASP A 23 -5.78 -0.67 -3.44
C ASP A 23 -4.89 0.18 -2.53
N LEU A 24 -4.48 1.36 -2.97
CA LEU A 24 -3.81 2.34 -2.12
C LEU A 24 -4.71 2.88 -0.99
N ALA A 25 -6.01 3.07 -1.24
CA ALA A 25 -6.95 3.43 -0.18
C ALA A 25 -7.09 2.30 0.86
N ARG A 26 -7.15 1.03 0.40
CA ARG A 26 -7.15 -0.15 1.28
C ARG A 26 -5.86 -0.26 2.09
N LEU A 27 -4.71 0.04 1.50
CA LEU A 27 -3.43 0.12 2.23
C LEU A 27 -3.54 1.14 3.36
N ASN A 28 -4.02 2.35 3.06
CA ASN A 28 -4.14 3.41 4.06
C ASN A 28 -5.05 3.01 5.22
N LEU A 29 -6.17 2.34 4.93
CA LEU A 29 -7.11 1.85 5.95
C LEU A 29 -6.48 0.76 6.82
N ARG A 30 -5.78 -0.21 6.22
CA ARG A 30 -5.12 -1.30 6.96
C ARG A 30 -3.99 -0.83 7.85
N VAL A 31 -3.26 0.20 7.41
CA VAL A 31 -2.12 0.76 8.13
C VAL A 31 -2.56 1.88 9.10
N GLY A 32 -3.79 2.39 8.97
CA GLY A 32 -4.32 3.49 9.78
C GLY A 32 -3.66 4.85 9.48
N LYS A 33 -2.93 4.96 8.36
CA LYS A 33 -2.21 6.17 7.97
C LYS A 33 -2.31 6.42 6.47
N PRO A 34 -2.31 7.67 6.02
CA PRO A 34 -2.40 8.02 4.61
C PRO A 34 -1.05 7.87 3.88
N ILE A 35 -0.50 6.65 3.85
CA ILE A 35 0.81 6.35 3.24
C ILE A 35 0.85 6.74 1.77
N SER A 36 -0.23 6.52 1.02
CA SER A 36 -0.28 6.82 -0.42
C SER A 36 0.01 8.27 -0.80
N ARG A 37 -0.14 9.23 0.12
CA ARG A 37 0.14 10.66 -0.08
C ARG A 37 1.31 11.18 0.75
N CYS A 38 1.64 10.53 1.86
CA CYS A 38 2.67 10.97 2.80
C CYS A 38 3.94 10.13 2.77
N ALA A 39 4.02 9.09 1.93
CA ALA A 39 5.17 8.18 1.87
C ALA A 39 6.51 8.92 1.76
N ALA A 40 6.58 9.99 0.96
CA ALA A 40 7.82 10.77 0.77
C ALA A 40 8.24 11.63 1.98
N THR A 41 7.33 11.89 2.92
CA THR A 41 7.58 12.76 4.08
C THR A 41 7.53 12.01 5.41
N LEU A 42 7.05 10.76 5.40
CA LEU A 42 7.06 9.91 6.58
C LEU A 42 8.42 9.25 6.78
N PRO A 43 8.92 9.17 8.02
CA PRO A 43 10.07 8.32 8.31
C PRO A 43 9.73 6.85 8.04
N ASP A 44 10.70 6.09 7.55
CA ASP A 44 10.60 4.65 7.36
C ASP A 44 10.69 3.94 8.72
N ASP A 45 9.66 4.11 9.53
CA ASP A 45 9.53 3.40 10.80
C ASP A 45 9.43 1.87 10.52
N PRO A 46 10.28 1.03 11.13
CA PRO A 46 10.34 -0.39 10.81
C PRO A 46 9.02 -1.14 11.01
N GLU A 47 8.25 -0.80 12.06
CA GLU A 47 6.97 -1.44 12.32
C GLU A 47 5.92 -1.02 11.28
N LEU A 48 5.90 0.27 10.94
CA LEU A 48 5.04 0.82 9.90
C LEU A 48 5.33 0.20 8.54
N VAL A 49 6.61 0.12 8.15
CA VAL A 49 7.03 -0.51 6.89
C VAL A 49 6.63 -1.98 6.86
N ALA A 50 6.85 -2.72 7.94
CA ALA A 50 6.47 -4.13 8.02
C ALA A 50 4.94 -4.33 7.95
N ALA A 51 4.16 -3.44 8.57
CA ALA A 51 2.70 -3.44 8.47
C ALA A 51 2.24 -3.11 7.04
N ALA A 52 2.83 -2.09 6.42
CA ALA A 52 2.51 -1.67 5.05
C ALA A 52 2.84 -2.76 4.02
N TRP A 53 3.98 -3.43 4.14
CA TRP A 53 4.34 -4.56 3.29
C TRP A 53 3.40 -5.76 3.45
N ARG A 54 3.02 -6.10 4.68
CA ARG A 54 2.03 -7.17 4.94
C ARG A 54 0.69 -6.84 4.30
N ALA A 55 0.21 -5.61 4.46
CA ALA A 55 -1.03 -5.14 3.85
C ALA A 55 -0.95 -5.14 2.32
N ALA A 56 0.14 -4.64 1.72
CA ALA A 56 0.36 -4.62 0.28
C ALA A 56 0.30 -6.03 -0.34
N ARG A 57 1.01 -7.00 0.25
CA ARG A 57 0.97 -8.40 -0.21
C ARG A 57 -0.42 -9.00 -0.10
N ALA A 58 -1.16 -8.73 0.98
CA ALA A 58 -2.52 -9.22 1.13
C ALA A 58 -3.45 -8.63 0.04
N ILE A 59 -3.35 -7.33 -0.22
CA ILE A 59 -4.13 -6.65 -1.27
C ILE A 59 -3.87 -7.26 -2.65
N LEU A 60 -2.59 -7.41 -3.02
CA LEU A 60 -2.21 -7.94 -4.33
C LEU A 60 -2.51 -9.43 -4.51
N ALA A 61 -2.63 -10.17 -3.40
CA ALA A 61 -2.99 -11.59 -3.40
C ALA A 61 -4.51 -11.82 -3.37
N GLU A 62 -5.32 -10.82 -2.99
CA GLU A 62 -6.78 -10.93 -3.06
C GLU A 62 -7.19 -11.05 -4.53
N PRO A 63 -7.90 -12.13 -4.92
CA PRO A 63 -8.46 -12.23 -6.26
C PRO A 63 -9.41 -11.03 -6.46
N GLU A 64 -9.35 -10.38 -7.62
CA GLU A 64 -10.37 -9.40 -8.01
C GLU A 64 -11.72 -10.06 -7.81
N LYS A 65 -12.42 -9.69 -6.73
CA LYS A 65 -13.83 -9.94 -6.62
C LYS A 65 -14.47 -9.00 -7.64
N LEU A 66 -14.43 -9.43 -8.89
CA LEU A 66 -15.17 -8.90 -10.00
C LEU A 66 -16.62 -8.83 -9.50
N HIS A 67 -17.10 -7.63 -9.18
CA HIS A 67 -18.51 -7.42 -8.89
C HIS A 67 -19.26 -7.82 -10.16
N ARG A 68 -19.87 -9.01 -10.11
CA ARG A 68 -20.89 -9.44 -11.05
C ARG A 68 -22.18 -8.68 -10.80
#